data_AF-A0A8H4W8A0-F1
#
_entry.id   AF-A0A8H4W8A0-F1
#
_cell.length_a   1.000
_cell.length_b   1.000
_cell.length_c   1.000
_cell.angle_alpha   90.00
_cell.angle_beta   90.00
_cell.angle_gamma   90.00
#
_symmetry.space_group_name_H-M   'P 1'
#
loop_
_entity.id
_entity.type
_entity.pdbx_description
1 polymer ?
#
loop_
_entity_poly.entity_id
_entity_poly.type
_entity_poly.pdbx_seq_one_letter_code
_entity_poly.pdbx_strand_id
1 'polypeptide(L)'
;MDPSSDHDLSLLWSQVGQDSKISGGSDLISQRYTRFRYALLFYQSLLGLCHGKVPKRIHYKTQSQMMHLLKLNSAESWKNAQRTASRCHVWVKLVDSVYPFLGNMSTVILCAINYKSSAVECMNIEDTTEMCEEIVRRLADKANGTLDSLETAYDMYRILIENSLPEYTLQIEKTPGSLDFKRMMNIKEMKKQCLLPAKGETKKIKRRRLS
;
A
#
# COMPACT_ATOMS: atom_id res chain seq x y z
N MET A 1 -21.06 -18.86 -8.90
CA MET A 1 -20.47 -17.54 -8.66
C MET A 1 -21.55 -16.70 -8.00
N ASP A 2 -21.33 -16.33 -6.76
CA ASP A 2 -22.30 -15.59 -5.95
C ASP A 2 -22.14 -14.09 -6.24
N PRO A 3 -23.17 -13.34 -6.67
CA PRO A 3 -23.06 -11.93 -7.05
C PRO A 3 -23.01 -10.97 -5.84
N SER A 4 -22.77 -11.48 -4.64
CA SER A 4 -22.94 -10.76 -3.37
C SER A 4 -21.69 -10.10 -2.79
N SER A 5 -20.54 -10.13 -3.50
CA SER A 5 -19.26 -9.54 -3.02
C SER A 5 -18.83 -8.27 -3.74
N ASP A 6 -19.74 -7.60 -4.45
CA ASP A 6 -19.50 -6.30 -5.07
C ASP A 6 -19.45 -5.22 -3.98
N HIS A 7 -18.27 -5.04 -3.39
CA HIS A 7 -17.96 -3.79 -2.72
C HIS A 7 -18.01 -2.67 -3.76
N ASP A 8 -19.11 -1.90 -3.73
CA ASP A 8 -19.36 -0.75 -4.57
C ASP A 8 -18.10 0.13 -4.65
N LEU A 9 -17.55 0.29 -5.86
CA LEU A 9 -16.36 1.12 -6.11
C LEU A 9 -16.55 2.55 -5.57
N SER A 10 -17.79 3.05 -5.54
CA SER A 10 -18.14 4.34 -4.92
C SER A 10 -17.98 4.35 -3.40
N LEU A 11 -18.29 3.22 -2.73
CA LEU A 11 -18.07 3.05 -1.29
C LEU A 11 -16.57 3.04 -0.97
N LEU A 12 -15.78 2.25 -1.71
CA LEU A 12 -14.33 2.20 -1.53
C LEU A 12 -13.68 3.57 -1.74
N TRP A 13 -14.11 4.31 -2.77
CA TRP A 13 -13.65 5.68 -2.98
C TRP A 13 -13.95 6.60 -1.80
N SER A 14 -15.16 6.52 -1.25
CA SER A 14 -15.55 7.31 -0.08
C SER A 14 -14.67 7.02 1.14
N GLN A 15 -14.32 5.75 1.36
CA GLN A 15 -13.47 5.30 2.48
C GLN A 15 -12.03 5.77 2.32
N VAL A 16 -11.43 5.57 1.15
CA VAL A 16 -10.05 6.04 0.87
C VAL A 16 -9.96 7.57 0.95
N GLY A 17 -11.00 8.29 0.55
CA GLY A 17 -11.07 9.75 0.66
C GLY A 17 -11.12 10.26 2.10
N GLN A 18 -11.75 9.54 3.03
CA GLN A 18 -11.87 9.92 4.44
C GLN A 18 -10.59 9.68 5.24
N ASP A 19 -9.82 8.65 4.90
CA ASP A 19 -8.54 8.32 5.56
C ASP A 19 -7.51 9.45 5.46
N SER A 20 -7.55 10.25 4.39
CA SER A 20 -6.65 11.40 4.21
C SER A 20 -6.85 12.54 5.23
N LYS A 21 -7.99 12.54 5.94
CA LYS A 21 -8.36 13.55 6.95
C LYS A 21 -8.10 13.11 8.38
N ILE A 22 -7.93 11.81 8.62
CA ILE A 22 -7.64 11.26 9.95
C ILE A 22 -6.12 11.27 10.16
N SER A 23 -5.58 12.48 10.29
CA SER A 23 -4.17 12.77 10.60
C SER A 23 -3.81 12.33 12.03
N GLY A 24 -3.81 11.02 12.28
CA GLY A 24 -3.50 10.45 13.59
C GLY A 24 -3.93 8.99 13.81
N GLY A 25 -4.69 8.39 12.89
CA GLY A 25 -5.04 6.97 12.96
C GLY A 25 -3.81 6.11 12.63
N SER A 26 -3.58 5.06 13.40
CA SER A 26 -2.65 3.98 13.05
C SER A 26 -2.90 3.50 11.61
N ASP A 27 -1.85 3.11 10.89
CA ASP A 27 -1.97 2.55 9.54
C ASP A 27 -2.56 1.14 9.64
N LEU A 28 -3.89 1.05 9.61
CA LEU A 28 -4.60 -0.21 9.83
C LEU A 28 -4.53 -1.12 8.61
N ILE A 29 -4.41 -2.42 8.85
CA ILE A 29 -4.43 -3.46 7.80
C ILE A 29 -5.71 -3.37 6.96
N SER A 30 -6.84 -3.03 7.59
CA SER A 30 -8.12 -2.73 6.94
C SER A 30 -8.01 -1.61 5.91
N GLN A 31 -7.31 -0.51 6.22
CA GLN A 31 -7.10 0.59 5.27
C GLN A 31 -6.25 0.16 4.07
N ARG A 32 -5.19 -0.62 4.27
CA ARG A 32 -4.38 -1.15 3.16
C ARG A 32 -5.19 -2.05 2.25
N TYR A 33 -6.03 -2.90 2.83
CA TYR A 33 -6.94 -3.74 2.07
C TYR A 33 -7.95 -2.92 1.28
N THR A 34 -8.55 -1.89 1.88
CA THR A 34 -9.46 -0.96 1.19
C THR A 34 -8.75 -0.26 0.01
N ARG A 35 -7.51 0.20 0.19
CA ARG A 35 -6.70 0.83 -0.86
C ARG A 35 -6.33 -0.14 -1.98
N PHE A 36 -5.98 -1.38 -1.64
CA PHE A 36 -5.78 -2.48 -2.59
C PHE A 36 -7.06 -2.74 -3.40
N ARG A 37 -8.20 -2.96 -2.73
CA ARG A 37 -9.50 -3.23 -3.38
C ARG A 37 -9.93 -2.07 -4.26
N TYR A 38 -9.76 -0.83 -3.79
CA TYR A 38 -10.06 0.37 -4.57
C TYR A 38 -9.24 0.42 -5.85
N ALA A 39 -7.92 0.28 -5.77
CA ALA A 39 -7.06 0.32 -6.95
C ALA A 39 -7.39 -0.82 -7.93
N LEU A 40 -7.60 -2.04 -7.42
CA LEU A 40 -7.95 -3.20 -8.23
C LEU A 40 -9.26 -2.97 -9.00
N LEU A 41 -10.35 -2.64 -8.30
CA LEU A 41 -11.66 -2.43 -8.91
C LEU A 41 -11.68 -1.19 -9.81
N PHE A 42 -10.91 -0.14 -9.47
CA PHE A 42 -10.78 1.05 -10.30
C PHE A 42 -10.16 0.69 -11.66
N TYR A 43 -9.06 -0.06 -11.69
CA TYR A 43 -8.42 -0.44 -12.96
C TYR A 43 -9.18 -1.53 -13.72
N GLN A 44 -9.84 -2.46 -13.02
CA GLN A 44 -10.77 -3.40 -13.64
C GLN A 44 -11.92 -2.67 -14.35
N SER A 45 -12.55 -1.71 -13.67
CA SER A 45 -13.66 -0.93 -14.25
C SER A 45 -13.18 -0.01 -15.38
N LEU A 46 -11.97 0.54 -15.25
CA LEU A 46 -11.41 1.47 -16.23
C LEU A 46 -10.92 0.76 -17.50
N LEU A 47 -10.32 -0.42 -17.37
CA LEU A 47 -9.55 -1.07 -18.44
C LEU A 47 -10.10 -2.43 -18.85
N GLY A 48 -11.05 -2.99 -18.10
CA GLY A 48 -11.44 -4.40 -18.22
C GLY A 48 -10.30 -5.37 -17.87
N LEU A 49 -9.26 -4.89 -17.19
CA LEU A 49 -8.07 -5.68 -16.85
C LEU A 49 -8.07 -6.02 -15.37
N CYS A 50 -7.99 -7.32 -15.05
CA CYS A 50 -7.75 -7.77 -13.68
C CYS A 50 -6.34 -7.42 -13.19
N HIS A 51 -5.37 -7.36 -14.12
CA HIS A 51 -3.95 -7.08 -13.87
C HIS A 51 -3.38 -6.34 -15.09
N GLY A 52 -2.81 -5.13 -14.94
CA GLY A 52 -2.27 -4.44 -16.12
C GLY A 52 -1.86 -2.97 -15.96
N LYS A 53 -1.03 -2.54 -16.92
CA LYS A 53 -0.45 -1.18 -17.03
C LYS A 53 -1.54 -0.13 -17.22
N VAL A 54 -1.44 0.95 -16.44
CA VAL A 54 -2.30 2.14 -16.54
C VAL A 54 -2.08 2.83 -17.91
N PRO A 55 -3.11 2.98 -18.76
CA PRO A 55 -2.97 3.71 -20.01
C PRO A 55 -2.73 5.20 -19.74
N LYS A 56 -1.87 5.80 -20.54
CA LYS A 56 -1.59 7.24 -20.48
C LYS A 56 -2.79 8.10 -20.90
N ARG A 57 -3.75 7.53 -21.65
CA ARG A 57 -4.96 8.23 -22.12
C ARG A 57 -6.18 7.33 -21.94
N ILE A 58 -7.20 7.88 -21.29
CA ILE A 58 -8.49 7.24 -21.07
C ILE A 58 -9.48 7.86 -22.06
N HIS A 59 -10.26 7.02 -22.74
CA HIS A 59 -11.26 7.51 -23.67
C HIS A 59 -12.37 8.27 -22.92
N TYR A 60 -12.88 9.38 -23.48
CA TYR A 60 -13.87 10.25 -22.81
C TYR A 60 -15.11 9.47 -22.33
N LYS A 61 -15.60 8.53 -23.16
CA LYS A 61 -16.73 7.65 -22.80
C LYS A 61 -16.46 6.84 -21.53
N THR A 62 -15.27 6.24 -21.43
CA THR A 62 -14.84 5.47 -20.25
C THR A 62 -14.68 6.36 -19.03
N GLN A 63 -14.11 7.55 -19.19
CA GLN A 63 -14.02 8.53 -18.11
C GLN A 63 -15.42 8.92 -17.59
N SER A 64 -16.37 9.23 -18.48
CA SER A 64 -17.73 9.62 -18.10
C SER A 64 -18.44 8.50 -17.33
N GLN A 65 -18.30 7.25 -17.78
CA GLN A 65 -18.83 6.07 -17.07
C GLN A 65 -18.20 5.91 -15.68
N MET A 66 -16.87 6.03 -15.58
CA MET A 66 -16.17 5.94 -14.29
C MET A 66 -16.57 7.07 -13.33
N MET A 67 -16.74 8.29 -13.84
CA MET A 67 -17.22 9.42 -13.03
C MET A 67 -18.64 9.17 -12.52
N HIS A 68 -19.53 8.58 -13.33
CA HIS A 68 -20.86 8.19 -12.89
C HIS A 68 -20.82 7.08 -11.81
N LEU A 69 -20.02 6.03 -12.03
CA LEU A 69 -19.84 4.93 -11.06
C LEU A 69 -19.33 5.44 -9.72
N LEU A 70 -18.34 6.32 -9.73
CA LEU A 70 -17.73 6.90 -8.53
C LEU A 70 -18.53 8.09 -7.95
N LYS A 71 -19.68 8.46 -8.55
CA LYS A 71 -20.51 9.61 -8.16
C LYS A 71 -19.74 10.94 -8.11
N LEU A 72 -18.85 11.14 -9.09
CA LEU A 72 -17.98 12.31 -9.20
C LEU A 72 -18.66 13.43 -10.00
N ASN A 73 -18.63 14.64 -9.47
CA ASN A 73 -19.32 15.80 -10.04
C ASN A 73 -18.39 16.81 -10.74
N SER A 74 -17.08 16.58 -10.74
CA SER A 74 -16.11 17.54 -11.29
C SER A 74 -14.89 16.86 -11.90
N ALA A 75 -14.26 17.53 -12.88
CA ALA A 75 -12.99 17.09 -13.45
C ALA A 75 -11.86 17.01 -12.40
N GLU A 76 -11.91 17.83 -11.35
CA GLU A 76 -10.93 17.78 -10.26
C GLU A 76 -11.14 16.54 -9.39
N SER A 77 -12.39 16.20 -9.05
CA SER A 77 -12.69 14.97 -8.31
C SER A 77 -12.27 13.71 -9.09
N TRP A 78 -12.42 13.73 -10.42
CA TRP A 78 -11.88 12.70 -11.31
C TRP A 78 -10.35 12.59 -11.25
N LYS A 79 -9.64 13.71 -11.40
CA LYS A 79 -8.17 13.72 -11.29
C LYS A 79 -7.70 13.18 -9.95
N ASN A 80 -8.39 13.51 -8.86
CA ASN A 80 -8.05 13.02 -7.53
C ASN A 80 -8.30 11.52 -7.40
N ALA A 81 -9.45 11.02 -7.85
CA ALA A 81 -9.73 9.57 -7.86
C ALA A 81 -8.67 8.79 -8.63
N GLN A 82 -8.28 9.29 -9.82
CA GLN A 82 -7.24 8.69 -10.65
C GLN A 82 -5.85 8.74 -9.98
N ARG A 83 -5.45 9.88 -9.40
CA ARG A 83 -4.18 10.02 -8.67
C ARG A 83 -4.11 9.05 -7.50
N THR A 84 -5.18 8.95 -6.71
CA THR A 84 -5.26 8.01 -5.59
C THR A 84 -5.16 6.56 -6.06
N ALA A 85 -5.92 6.18 -7.10
CA ALA A 85 -5.84 4.83 -7.66
C ALA A 85 -4.43 4.51 -8.18
N SER A 86 -3.76 5.48 -8.82
CA SER A 86 -2.37 5.35 -9.26
C SER A 86 -1.39 5.13 -8.11
N ARG A 87 -1.56 5.82 -6.98
CA ARG A 87 -0.72 5.66 -5.79
C ARG A 87 -0.95 4.29 -5.13
N CYS A 88 -2.21 3.91 -4.95
CA CYS A 88 -2.59 2.63 -4.34
C CYS A 88 -2.27 1.42 -5.25
N HIS A 89 -1.94 1.62 -6.53
CA HIS A 89 -1.61 0.54 -7.46
C HIS A 89 -0.39 -0.29 -7.01
N VAL A 90 0.50 0.27 -6.18
CA VAL A 90 1.61 -0.48 -5.56
C VAL A 90 1.11 -1.71 -4.79
N TRP A 91 -0.03 -1.62 -4.11
CA TRP A 91 -0.60 -2.74 -3.35
C TRP A 91 -1.07 -3.86 -4.27
N VAL A 92 -1.64 -3.51 -5.43
CA VAL A 92 -2.03 -4.49 -6.45
C VAL A 92 -0.79 -5.22 -6.96
N LYS A 93 0.28 -4.49 -7.29
CA LYS A 93 1.53 -5.09 -7.73
C LYS A 93 2.15 -6.03 -6.70
N LEU A 94 2.10 -5.67 -5.42
CA LEU A 94 2.60 -6.51 -4.33
C LEU A 94 1.80 -7.80 -4.20
N VAL A 95 0.47 -7.73 -4.28
CA VAL A 95 -0.39 -8.93 -4.22
C VAL A 95 -0.17 -9.80 -5.46
N ASP A 96 -0.06 -9.20 -6.64
CA ASP A 96 0.16 -9.91 -7.89
C ASP A 96 1.52 -10.62 -7.93
N SER A 97 2.58 -10.00 -7.40
CA SER A 97 3.94 -10.56 -7.43
C SER A 97 4.08 -11.81 -6.56
N VAL A 98 3.32 -11.89 -5.46
CA VAL A 98 3.36 -13.03 -4.54
C VAL A 98 2.33 -14.12 -4.86
N TYR A 99 1.41 -13.86 -5.79
CA TYR A 99 0.38 -14.80 -6.21
C TYR A 99 0.87 -16.19 -6.61
N PRO A 100 2.00 -16.34 -7.35
CA PRO A 100 2.53 -17.66 -7.68
C PRO A 100 2.92 -18.52 -6.46
N PHE A 101 3.12 -17.91 -5.29
CA PHE A 101 3.54 -18.59 -4.06
C PHE A 101 2.38 -18.80 -3.08
N LEU A 102 1.53 -17.78 -2.91
CA LEU A 102 0.47 -17.76 -1.89
C LEU A 102 -0.94 -18.02 -2.48
N GLY A 103 -1.10 -17.99 -3.79
CA GLY A 103 -2.40 -18.17 -4.45
C GLY A 103 -3.47 -17.22 -3.88
N ASN A 104 -4.61 -17.77 -3.46
CA ASN A 104 -5.71 -17.00 -2.88
C ASN A 104 -5.35 -16.29 -1.56
N MET A 105 -4.26 -16.67 -0.90
CA MET A 105 -3.81 -16.05 0.35
C MET A 105 -2.97 -14.79 0.13
N SER A 106 -2.67 -14.42 -1.11
CA SER A 106 -1.72 -13.35 -1.46
C SER A 106 -2.01 -12.00 -0.81
N THR A 107 -3.26 -11.70 -0.48
CA THR A 107 -3.63 -10.46 0.23
C THR A 107 -3.00 -10.36 1.63
N VAL A 108 -2.59 -11.48 2.24
CA VAL A 108 -1.88 -11.49 3.52
C VAL A 108 -0.57 -10.71 3.46
N ILE A 109 0.03 -10.54 2.27
CA ILE A 109 1.26 -9.73 2.14
C ILE A 109 1.05 -8.28 2.60
N LEU A 110 -0.18 -7.77 2.56
CA LEU A 110 -0.51 -6.41 2.98
C LEU A 110 -0.25 -6.17 4.48
N CYS A 111 -0.30 -7.21 5.32
CA CYS A 111 0.08 -7.11 6.73
C CYS A 111 1.58 -7.32 6.98
N ALA A 112 2.31 -7.90 6.03
CA ALA A 112 3.76 -8.12 6.16
C ALA A 112 4.58 -6.84 5.92
N ILE A 113 3.99 -5.83 5.28
CA ILE A 113 4.65 -4.55 5.02
C ILE A 113 4.68 -3.69 6.30
N ASN A 114 5.85 -3.31 6.79
CA ASN A 114 5.98 -2.46 7.99
C ASN A 114 6.35 -1.02 7.67
N TYR A 115 6.09 -0.60 6.44
CA TYR A 115 6.18 0.80 6.06
C TYR A 115 4.80 1.41 6.14
N LYS A 116 4.73 2.67 6.58
CA LYS A 116 3.51 3.45 6.49
C LYS A 116 2.99 3.40 5.05
N SER A 117 1.69 3.24 4.88
CA SER A 117 1.06 3.19 3.55
C SER A 117 1.47 4.37 2.67
N SER A 118 1.56 5.57 3.24
CA SER A 118 1.98 6.77 2.52
C SER A 118 3.40 6.69 1.96
N ALA A 119 4.32 5.97 2.61
CA ALA A 119 5.69 5.81 2.13
C ALA A 119 5.74 4.85 0.94
N VAL A 120 5.02 3.72 1.06
CA VAL A 120 4.90 2.71 -0.01
C VAL A 120 4.24 3.30 -1.26
N GLU A 121 3.14 4.04 -1.08
CA GLU A 121 2.39 4.69 -2.15
C GLU A 121 3.11 5.86 -2.84
N CYS A 122 4.22 6.32 -2.27
CA CYS A 122 5.07 7.37 -2.85
C CYS A 122 6.33 6.79 -3.51
N MET A 123 6.53 5.48 -3.50
CA MET A 123 7.66 4.85 -4.18
C MET A 123 7.54 5.05 -5.69
N ASN A 124 8.69 5.26 -6.34
CA ASN A 124 8.74 5.28 -7.79
C ASN A 124 8.61 3.85 -8.36
N ILE A 125 8.58 3.74 -9.68
CA ILE A 125 8.40 2.44 -10.35
C ILE A 125 9.58 1.48 -10.09
N GLU A 126 10.81 2.00 -10.04
CA GLU A 126 12.02 1.22 -9.82
C GLU A 126 12.05 0.65 -8.39
N ASP A 127 11.88 1.52 -7.38
CA ASP A 127 11.82 1.13 -5.96
C ASP A 127 10.66 0.14 -5.71
N THR A 128 9.52 0.32 -6.38
CA THR A 128 8.38 -0.63 -6.31
C THR A 128 8.75 -1.99 -6.88
N THR A 129 9.50 -2.02 -7.99
CA THR A 129 9.89 -3.25 -8.67
C THR A 129 10.90 -4.02 -7.83
N GLU A 130 11.92 -3.34 -7.31
CA GLU A 130 12.93 -3.90 -6.42
C GLU A 130 12.30 -4.51 -5.16
N MET A 131 11.35 -3.80 -4.54
CA MET A 131 10.60 -4.32 -3.40
C MET A 131 9.82 -5.60 -3.74
N CYS A 132 9.15 -5.65 -4.90
CA CYS A 132 8.43 -6.85 -5.32
C CYS A 132 9.39 -8.03 -5.56
N GLU A 133 10.51 -7.79 -6.24
CA GLU A 133 11.53 -8.81 -6.52
C GLU A 133 12.15 -9.36 -5.23
N GLU A 134 12.45 -8.50 -4.26
CA GLU A 134 13.01 -8.91 -2.98
C GLU A 134 12.02 -9.75 -2.16
N ILE A 135 10.73 -9.39 -2.16
CA ILE A 135 9.69 -10.20 -1.50
C ILE A 135 9.60 -11.57 -2.18
N VAL A 136 9.52 -11.61 -3.50
CA VAL A 136 9.47 -12.86 -4.29
C VAL A 136 10.70 -13.73 -4.00
N ARG A 137 11.90 -13.14 -3.97
CA ARG A 137 13.14 -13.85 -3.65
C ARG A 137 13.09 -14.49 -2.28
N ARG A 138 12.50 -13.82 -1.28
CA ARG A 138 12.32 -14.38 0.07
C ARG A 138 11.29 -15.51 0.09
N LEU A 139 10.16 -15.36 -0.60
CA LEU A 139 9.15 -16.42 -0.68
C LEU A 139 9.66 -17.68 -1.37
N ALA A 140 10.57 -17.53 -2.35
CA ALA A 140 11.22 -18.66 -3.01
C ALA A 140 12.24 -19.39 -2.11
N ASP A 141 12.82 -18.70 -1.13
CA ASP A 141 13.81 -19.26 -0.22
C ASP A 141 13.15 -19.94 0.97
N LYS A 142 13.01 -21.27 0.87
CA LYS A 142 12.40 -22.11 1.91
C LYS A 142 13.15 -22.07 3.26
N ALA A 143 14.43 -21.72 3.28
CA ALA A 143 15.21 -21.74 4.52
C ALA A 143 14.83 -20.61 5.49
N ASN A 144 14.16 -19.55 5.01
CA ASN A 144 13.80 -18.41 5.84
C ASN A 144 12.40 -18.50 6.49
N GLY A 145 11.58 -19.50 6.14
CA GLY A 145 10.26 -19.73 6.74
C GLY A 145 9.23 -18.61 6.49
N THR A 146 9.48 -17.68 5.57
CA THR A 146 8.60 -16.53 5.30
C THR A 146 7.26 -17.00 4.75
N LEU A 147 7.27 -17.95 3.80
CA LEU A 147 6.06 -18.47 3.19
C LEU A 147 5.13 -19.10 4.25
N ASP A 148 5.65 -20.05 5.03
CA ASP A 148 4.92 -20.73 6.11
C ASP A 148 4.35 -19.74 7.14
N SER A 149 5.12 -18.69 7.47
CA SER A 149 4.68 -17.64 8.39
C SER A 149 3.49 -16.84 7.85
N LEU A 150 3.49 -16.54 6.55
CA LEU A 150 2.39 -15.83 5.89
C LEU A 150 1.15 -16.70 5.74
N GLU A 151 1.33 -17.98 5.42
CA GLU A 151 0.21 -18.95 5.39
C GLU A 151 -0.45 -19.08 6.77
N THR A 152 0.36 -19.17 7.83
CA THR A 152 -0.14 -19.24 9.21
C THR A 152 -0.86 -17.96 9.64
N ALA A 153 -0.41 -16.78 9.16
CA ALA A 153 -1.01 -15.50 9.48
C ALA A 153 -2.34 -15.23 8.73
N TYR A 154 -2.67 -16.03 7.70
CA TYR A 154 -3.80 -15.77 6.80
C TYR A 154 -5.14 -15.70 7.52
N ASP A 155 -5.44 -16.64 8.43
CA ASP A 155 -6.72 -16.64 9.13
C ASP A 155 -6.88 -15.40 10.03
N MET A 156 -5.82 -15.00 10.74
CA MET A 156 -5.85 -13.77 11.56
C MET A 156 -6.02 -12.52 10.68
N TYR A 157 -5.33 -12.48 9.54
CA TYR A 157 -5.48 -11.43 8.56
C TYR A 157 -6.93 -11.34 8.05
N ARG A 158 -7.55 -12.47 7.68
CA ARG A 158 -8.94 -12.50 7.21
C ARG A 158 -9.91 -11.95 8.25
N ILE A 159 -9.78 -12.41 9.50
CA ILE A 159 -10.67 -11.99 10.60
C ILE A 159 -10.55 -10.49 10.88
N LEU A 160 -9.35 -9.91 10.75
CA LEU A 160 -9.12 -8.46 10.87
C LEU A 160 -9.82 -7.66 9.76
N ILE A 161 -9.74 -8.12 8.52
CA ILE A 161 -10.38 -7.44 7.39
C ILE A 161 -11.91 -7.55 7.46
N GLU A 162 -12.42 -8.68 7.96
CA GLU A 162 -13.86 -8.95 8.11
C GLU A 162 -14.47 -8.29 9.36
N ASN A 163 -13.69 -7.50 10.13
CA ASN A 163 -14.09 -6.82 11.36
C ASN A 163 -14.63 -7.76 12.47
N SER A 164 -14.29 -9.04 12.39
CA SER A 164 -14.71 -10.07 13.35
C SER A 164 -13.82 -10.16 14.59
N LEU A 165 -12.68 -9.48 14.60
CA LEU A 165 -11.85 -9.26 15.80
C LEU A 165 -11.78 -7.77 16.12
N PRO A 166 -11.96 -7.37 17.38
CA PRO A 166 -11.65 -6.00 17.79
C PRO A 166 -10.15 -5.73 17.57
N GLU A 167 -9.83 -4.64 16.86
CA GLU A 167 -8.46 -4.28 16.43
C GLU A 167 -7.46 -4.21 17.61
N TYR A 168 -7.92 -3.98 18.84
CA TYR A 168 -7.09 -3.95 20.04
C TYR A 168 -6.56 -5.33 20.51
N THR A 169 -7.07 -6.43 19.95
CA THR A 169 -6.77 -7.80 20.41
C THR A 169 -5.47 -8.34 19.82
N LEU A 170 -4.91 -7.70 18.79
CA LEU A 170 -3.62 -8.05 18.24
C LEU A 170 -2.56 -7.02 18.65
N GLN A 171 -1.98 -7.23 19.84
CA GLN A 171 -0.67 -6.68 20.16
C GLN A 171 0.42 -7.41 19.36
N ILE A 172 0.40 -7.35 18.02
CA ILE A 172 1.61 -7.60 17.21
C ILE A 172 2.53 -6.37 17.29
N GLU A 173 1.98 -5.19 17.63
CA GLU A 173 2.72 -3.93 17.76
C GLU A 173 3.18 -3.60 19.19
N LYS A 174 3.01 -4.49 20.19
CA LYS A 174 3.27 -4.14 21.61
C LYS A 174 3.99 -5.20 22.45
N THR A 175 4.94 -5.93 21.88
CA THR A 175 5.93 -6.66 22.71
C THR A 175 7.27 -5.91 22.72
N PRO A 176 7.64 -5.21 23.80
CA PRO A 176 9.02 -4.82 24.04
C PRO A 176 9.79 -6.08 24.45
N GLY A 177 10.28 -6.83 23.47
CA GLY A 177 11.08 -8.03 23.67
C GLY A 177 10.72 -9.17 22.72
N SER A 178 11.70 -9.55 21.90
CA SER A 178 11.79 -10.76 21.06
C SER A 178 10.82 -10.94 19.88
N LEU A 179 11.02 -10.15 18.82
CA LEU A 179 11.73 -10.55 17.59
C LEU A 179 11.83 -9.29 16.72
N ASP A 180 13.05 -8.81 16.50
CA ASP A 180 13.29 -7.45 16.00
C ASP A 180 12.99 -7.33 14.50
N PHE A 181 11.72 -7.12 14.20
CA PHE A 181 11.21 -6.75 12.90
C PHE A 181 11.94 -5.50 12.31
N LYS A 182 12.53 -4.66 13.18
CA LYS A 182 13.41 -3.52 12.86
C LYS A 182 14.74 -3.93 12.19
N ARG A 183 15.13 -5.20 12.31
CA ARG A 183 16.29 -5.83 11.66
C ARG A 183 15.91 -6.52 10.33
N MET A 184 14.67 -7.01 10.21
CA MET A 184 14.13 -7.67 9.01
C MET A 184 13.68 -6.69 7.91
N MET A 185 13.41 -5.44 8.28
CA MET A 185 13.02 -4.31 7.42
C MET A 185 14.04 -3.16 7.49
N ASN A 186 15.32 -3.52 7.52
CA ASN A 186 16.39 -2.55 7.56
C ASN A 186 16.58 -1.85 6.20
N ILE A 187 15.91 -0.69 6.04
CA ILE A 187 16.18 0.32 5.00
C ILE A 187 17.49 1.11 5.25
N LYS A 188 18.34 0.83 6.27
CA LYS A 188 19.57 1.64 6.48
C LYS A 188 20.50 1.69 5.27
N GLU A 189 20.33 0.77 4.32
CA GLU A 189 21.03 0.71 3.04
C GLU A 189 20.22 1.18 1.83
N MET A 190 18.87 1.18 1.88
CA MET A 190 18.03 1.53 0.72
C MET A 190 18.02 3.02 0.36
N LYS A 191 18.74 3.84 1.14
CA LYS A 191 19.50 5.01 0.72
C LYS A 191 19.89 5.68 2.04
N LYS A 192 21.18 5.97 2.29
CA LYS A 192 21.62 7.02 3.26
C LYS A 192 21.03 8.42 2.93
N GLN A 193 20.09 8.46 1.99
CA GLN A 193 19.71 9.50 1.10
C GLN A 193 18.26 9.29 0.59
N CYS A 194 17.27 9.64 1.40
CA CYS A 194 16.31 10.60 0.83
C CYS A 194 16.95 12.01 0.81
N LEU A 195 18.29 12.09 0.62
CA LEU A 195 19.09 13.30 0.63
C LEU A 195 18.80 13.99 -0.69
N LEU A 196 18.14 15.14 -0.58
CA LEU A 196 18.43 16.24 -1.48
C LEU A 196 19.94 16.56 -1.39
N PRO A 197 20.65 16.81 -2.51
CA PRO A 197 21.93 17.49 -2.44
C PRO A 197 21.71 18.98 -2.09
N ALA A 198 22.66 19.53 -1.34
CA ALA A 198 22.66 20.87 -0.75
C ALA A 198 22.47 22.02 -1.77
N LYS A 199 21.80 23.10 -1.31
CA LYS A 199 22.22 24.47 -1.63
C LYS A 199 22.20 25.31 -0.36
N GLY A 200 23.34 25.94 -0.10
CA GLY A 200 23.68 26.53 1.18
C GLY A 200 22.92 27.80 1.52
N GLU A 201 22.77 28.02 2.81
CA GLU A 201 22.83 29.35 3.40
C GLU A 201 23.79 29.33 4.59
N THR A 202 24.91 29.99 4.37
CA THR A 202 25.85 30.45 5.38
C THR A 202 25.16 31.00 6.63
N LYS A 203 25.48 30.46 7.80
CA LYS A 203 25.50 31.26 9.03
C LYS A 203 26.87 31.18 9.68
N LYS A 204 27.54 32.34 9.64
CA LYS A 204 28.85 32.64 10.21
C LYS A 204 28.95 32.15 11.66
N ILE A 205 29.93 31.30 11.93
CA ILE A 205 30.40 31.03 13.28
C ILE A 205 31.12 32.30 13.77
N LYS A 206 30.52 33.01 14.73
CA LYS A 206 31.22 34.03 15.52
C LYS A 206 32.27 33.32 16.38
N ARG A 207 33.54 33.64 16.13
CA ARG A 207 34.67 33.31 17.02
C ARG A 207 34.39 33.88 18.41
N ARG A 208 34.27 33.01 19.43
CA ARG A 208 34.51 33.41 20.81
C ARG A 208 36.02 33.32 21.05
N ARG A 209 36.66 34.48 21.23
CA ARG A 209 37.97 34.58 21.88
C ARG A 209 37.79 34.15 23.33
N LEU A 210 38.60 33.19 23.77
CA LEU A 210 38.89 32.99 25.18
C LEU A 210 39.90 34.07 25.56
N SER A 211 39.51 34.91 26.51
CA SER A 211 40.39 35.74 27.32
C SER A 211 40.80 34.94 28.55
#